data_AF-A0A6N8F230-F1
#
_entry.id   AF-A0A6N8F230-F1
#
_cell.length_a   1.000
_cell.length_b   1.000
_cell.length_c   1.000
_cell.angle_alpha   90.00
_cell.angle_beta   90.00
_cell.angle_gamma   90.00
#
_symmetry.space_group_name_H-M   'P 1'
#
loop_
_entity.id
_entity.type
_entity.pdbx_description
1 polymer ?
#
loop_
_entity_poly.entity_id
_entity_poly.type
_entity_poly.pdbx_seq_one_letter_code
_entity_poly.pdbx_strand_id
1 'polypeptide(L)'
;MSEITKEEQALDQTLNIGSEIRLGEGIVKHVKIGTIGTIRKVRQIMNGKEFRFSYSIGRDKLSATDGRPEIDLPAVEAAYKEAFNLVLVEGLTDEEYENVDEDGLKVLDDLLNRFLY
;
A
#
# COMPACT_ATOMS: atom_id res chain seq x y z
N MET A 1 -33.09 -10.84 10.46
CA MET A 1 -31.66 -10.69 10.09
C MET A 1 -31.66 -10.14 8.68
N SER A 2 -31.28 -8.88 8.48
CA SER A 2 -31.29 -8.26 7.15
C SER A 2 -30.11 -8.79 6.35
N GLU A 3 -30.39 -9.46 5.24
CA GLU A 3 -29.40 -9.71 4.19
C GLU A 3 -29.07 -8.37 3.55
N ILE A 4 -27.87 -7.87 3.82
CA ILE A 4 -27.32 -6.71 3.12
C ILE A 4 -27.12 -7.13 1.67
N THR A 5 -27.79 -6.44 0.74
CA THR A 5 -27.70 -6.74 -0.68
C THR A 5 -26.35 -6.27 -1.24
N LYS A 6 -25.84 -6.94 -2.29
CA LYS A 6 -24.59 -6.57 -2.96
C LYS A 6 -24.58 -5.11 -3.47
N GLU A 7 -25.76 -4.55 -3.72
CA GLU A 7 -25.93 -3.16 -4.16
C GLU A 7 -25.68 -2.14 -3.03
N GLU A 8 -26.08 -2.44 -1.78
CA GLU A 8 -25.76 -1.59 -0.63
C GLU A 8 -24.26 -1.59 -0.31
N GLN A 9 -23.59 -2.75 -0.47
CA GLN A 9 -22.13 -2.85 -0.32
C GLN A 9 -21.38 -2.01 -1.38
N ALA A 10 -21.89 -1.95 -2.62
CA ALA A 10 -21.30 -1.16 -3.69
C ALA A 10 -21.50 0.35 -3.48
N LEU A 11 -22.67 0.77 -2.97
CA LEU A 11 -22.95 2.18 -2.67
C LEU A 11 -22.07 2.74 -1.55
N ASP A 12 -21.82 1.94 -0.50
CA ASP A 12 -20.93 2.30 0.62
C ASP A 12 -19.46 2.37 0.20
N GLN A 13 -19.07 1.61 -0.82
CA GLN A 13 -17.73 1.68 -1.40
C GLN A 13 -17.51 3.01 -2.12
N THR A 14 -18.49 3.52 -2.90
CA THR A 14 -18.38 4.81 -3.59
C THR A 14 -18.19 6.01 -2.67
N LEU A 15 -18.69 5.98 -1.44
CA LEU A 15 -18.58 7.09 -0.49
C LEU A 15 -17.18 7.23 0.15
N ASN A 16 -16.37 6.17 0.10
CA ASN A 16 -15.02 6.14 0.69
C ASN A 16 -13.92 6.13 -0.37
N ILE A 17 -14.20 6.64 -1.57
CA ILE A 17 -13.23 6.74 -2.67
C ILE A 17 -12.64 8.14 -2.70
N GLY A 18 -11.31 8.21 -2.60
CA GLY A 18 -10.51 9.42 -2.68
C GLY A 18 -9.88 9.58 -4.07
N SER A 19 -8.68 10.15 -4.11
CA SER A 19 -8.01 10.50 -5.37
C SER A 19 -7.65 9.27 -6.22
N GLU A 20 -7.77 9.43 -7.53
CA GLU A 20 -7.23 8.50 -8.52
C GLU A 20 -5.69 8.64 -8.61
N ILE A 21 -5.01 7.50 -8.77
CA ILE A 21 -3.57 7.42 -9.02
C ILE A 21 -3.31 6.49 -10.21
N ARG A 22 -2.27 6.81 -10.98
CA ARG A 22 -1.77 5.97 -12.07
C ARG A 22 -0.47 5.31 -11.64
N LEU A 23 -0.38 4.00 -11.86
CA LEU A 23 0.77 3.18 -11.46
C LEU A 23 1.53 2.58 -12.65
N GLY A 24 0.94 2.64 -13.84
CA GLY A 24 1.50 2.03 -15.04
C GLY A 24 0.65 2.33 -16.27
N GLU A 25 0.96 1.67 -17.38
CA GLU A 25 0.08 1.63 -18.55
C GLU A 25 -1.16 0.79 -18.21
N GLY A 26 -2.34 1.40 -18.27
CA GLY A 26 -3.61 0.72 -17.95
C GLY A 26 -3.86 0.47 -16.46
N ILE A 27 -2.90 0.72 -15.58
CA ILE A 27 -3.04 0.50 -14.13
C ILE A 27 -3.46 1.81 -13.46
N VAL A 28 -4.77 1.94 -13.22
CA VAL A 28 -5.38 3.08 -12.53
C VAL A 28 -6.05 2.57 -11.26
N LYS A 29 -5.68 3.17 -10.12
CA LYS A 29 -6.20 2.82 -8.82
C LYS A 29 -6.83 4.02 -8.15
N HIS A 30 -7.77 3.74 -7.26
CA HIS A 30 -8.34 4.75 -6.40
C HIS A 30 -7.84 4.56 -4.98
N VAL A 31 -7.48 5.66 -4.32
CA VAL A 31 -7.09 5.64 -2.91
C VAL A 31 -8.35 5.73 -2.05
N LYS A 32 -8.48 4.89 -1.01
CA LYS A 32 -9.59 4.96 -0.06
C LYS A 32 -9.48 6.23 0.80
N ILE A 33 -10.61 6.78 1.19
CA ILE A 33 -10.67 7.81 2.23
C ILE A 33 -10.38 7.12 3.57
N GLY A 34 -9.24 7.45 4.18
CA GLY A 34 -8.78 6.78 5.38
C GLY A 34 -9.69 7.03 6.58
N THR A 35 -10.16 5.95 7.22
CA THR A 35 -10.77 6.05 8.55
C THR A 35 -9.67 6.08 9.61
N ILE A 36 -9.98 6.57 10.83
CA ILE A 36 -9.05 6.51 11.98
C ILE A 36 -8.56 5.08 12.22
N GLY A 37 -9.43 4.08 12.04
CA GLY A 37 -9.08 2.67 12.17
C GLY A 37 -8.06 2.23 11.12
N THR A 38 -8.27 2.60 9.85
CA THR A 38 -7.35 2.28 8.76
C THR A 38 -5.99 2.96 8.98
N ILE A 39 -5.97 4.24 9.35
CA ILE A 39 -4.74 5.00 9.64
C ILE A 39 -3.93 4.32 10.75
N ARG A 40 -4.59 3.90 11.85
CA ARG A 40 -3.91 3.18 12.95
C ARG A 40 -3.31 1.85 12.50
N LYS A 41 -4.05 1.08 11.70
CA LYS A 41 -3.56 -0.20 11.16
C LYS A 41 -2.34 0.00 10.26
N VAL A 42 -2.40 0.97 9.34
CA VAL A 42 -1.27 1.29 8.46
C VAL A 42 -0.04 1.73 9.28
N ARG A 43 -0.22 2.60 10.29
CA ARG A 43 0.89 2.98 11.19
C ARG A 43 1.48 1.79 11.94
N GLN A 44 0.67 0.83 12.35
CA GLN A 44 1.14 -0.37 13.04
C GLN A 44 1.95 -1.28 12.11
N ILE A 45 1.48 -1.51 10.88
CA ILE A 45 2.18 -2.31 9.86
C ILE A 45 3.54 -1.69 9.51
N MET A 46 3.56 -0.37 9.35
CA MET A 46 4.76 0.38 8.97
C MET A 46 5.69 0.72 10.14
N ASN A 47 5.34 0.36 11.38
CA ASN A 47 6.14 0.72 12.54
C ASN A 47 7.53 0.06 12.48
N GLY A 48 8.59 0.87 12.65
CA GLY A 48 9.97 0.41 12.59
C GLY A 48 10.46 0.01 11.18
N LYS A 49 9.72 0.34 10.12
CA LYS A 49 10.15 0.14 8.72
C LYS A 49 10.78 1.43 8.20
N GLU A 50 12.09 1.42 8.03
CA GLU A 50 12.87 2.63 7.71
C GLU A 50 13.14 2.81 6.22
N PHE A 51 13.03 1.75 5.43
CA PHE A 51 13.29 1.79 4.00
C PHE A 51 12.01 2.09 3.22
N ARG A 52 12.16 2.83 2.12
CA ARG A 52 11.09 3.07 1.15
C ARG A 52 10.75 1.80 0.39
N PHE A 53 9.54 1.76 -0.15
CA PHE A 53 9.05 0.64 -0.94
C PHE A 53 9.94 0.37 -2.17
N SER A 54 10.24 1.42 -2.94
CA SER A 54 11.13 1.36 -4.11
C SER A 54 12.54 0.86 -3.81
N TYR A 55 13.00 0.98 -2.56
CA TYR A 55 14.29 0.45 -2.13
C TYR A 55 14.19 -1.03 -1.73
N SER A 56 13.08 -1.45 -1.12
CA SER A 56 12.91 -2.84 -0.65
C SER A 56 12.56 -3.83 -1.75
N ILE A 57 11.91 -3.37 -2.84
CA ILE A 57 11.36 -4.25 -3.87
C ILE A 57 12.39 -5.20 -4.49
N GLY A 58 12.09 -6.50 -4.44
CA GLY A 58 12.89 -7.56 -5.06
C GLY A 58 14.27 -7.76 -4.45
N ARG A 59 14.53 -7.21 -3.26
CA ARG A 59 15.84 -7.30 -2.59
C ARG A 59 15.86 -8.32 -1.48
N ASP A 60 17.02 -8.96 -1.34
CA ASP A 60 17.30 -9.87 -0.24
C ASP A 60 17.58 -9.15 1.08
N LYS A 61 17.72 -9.93 2.15
CA LYS A 61 18.13 -9.42 3.46
C LYS A 61 19.49 -8.74 3.38
N LEU A 62 19.60 -7.61 4.05
CA LEU A 62 20.87 -6.94 4.24
C LEU A 62 21.53 -7.48 5.50
N SER A 63 22.72 -8.07 5.35
CA SER A 63 23.51 -8.54 6.49
C SER A 63 23.80 -7.41 7.47
N ALA A 64 23.93 -7.81 8.74
CA ALA A 64 24.37 -6.91 9.80
C ALA A 64 25.78 -6.39 9.51
N THR A 65 26.02 -5.15 9.93
CA THR A 65 27.33 -4.50 9.95
C THR A 65 27.56 -3.93 11.35
N ASP A 66 28.79 -3.52 11.68
CA ASP A 66 29.12 -2.99 13.02
C ASP A 66 28.28 -1.79 13.46
N GLY A 67 27.61 -1.09 12.53
CA GLY A 67 26.72 0.05 12.79
C GLY A 67 25.26 -0.14 12.39
N ARG A 68 24.85 -1.31 11.88
CA ARG A 68 23.48 -1.54 11.39
C ARG A 68 23.06 -2.99 11.63
N PRO A 69 21.92 -3.24 12.29
CA PRO A 69 21.39 -4.59 12.44
C PRO A 69 21.06 -5.20 11.07
N GLU A 70 20.84 -6.53 11.06
CA GLU A 70 20.28 -7.20 9.89
C GLU A 70 18.92 -6.58 9.53
N ILE A 71 18.68 -6.36 8.24
CA ILE A 71 17.42 -5.83 7.75
C ILE A 71 16.79 -6.84 6.81
N ASP A 72 15.57 -7.22 7.14
CA ASP A 72 14.73 -8.08 6.31
C ASP A 72 13.96 -7.23 5.29
N LEU A 73 14.61 -6.91 4.16
CA LEU A 73 13.97 -6.16 3.06
C LEU A 73 12.74 -6.87 2.49
N PRO A 74 12.71 -8.22 2.33
CA PRO A 74 11.49 -8.93 1.97
C PRO A 74 10.33 -8.66 2.94
N ALA A 75 10.59 -8.61 4.24
CA ALA A 75 9.57 -8.26 5.23
C ALA A 75 9.14 -6.78 5.18
N VAL A 76 10.01 -5.88 4.70
CA VAL A 76 9.64 -4.48 4.43
C VAL A 76 8.71 -4.40 3.21
N GLU A 77 9.07 -5.07 2.11
CA GLU A 77 8.26 -5.12 0.89
C GLU A 77 6.87 -5.71 1.17
N ALA A 78 6.80 -6.82 1.92
CA ALA A 78 5.53 -7.44 2.30
C ALA A 78 4.63 -6.50 3.12
N ALA A 79 5.23 -5.74 4.05
CA ALA A 79 4.49 -4.75 4.84
C ALA A 79 3.91 -3.62 3.96
N TYR A 80 4.67 -3.16 2.97
CA TYR A 80 4.16 -2.18 2.00
C TYR A 80 3.01 -2.74 1.16
N LYS A 81 3.15 -3.97 0.64
CA LYS A 81 2.07 -4.65 -0.10
C LYS A 81 0.80 -4.76 0.73
N GLU A 82 0.91 -5.15 2.00
CA GLU A 82 -0.22 -5.20 2.93
C GLU A 82 -0.84 -3.81 3.14
N ALA A 83 -0.02 -2.78 3.38
CA ALA A 83 -0.49 -1.41 3.55
C ALA A 83 -1.18 -0.87 2.28
N PHE A 84 -0.64 -1.13 1.09
CA PHE A 84 -1.26 -0.75 -0.18
C PHE A 84 -2.62 -1.41 -0.37
N ASN A 85 -2.77 -2.69 -0.04
CA ASN A 85 -4.06 -3.38 -0.10
C ASN A 85 -5.10 -2.80 0.86
N LEU A 86 -4.65 -2.23 1.99
CA LEU A 86 -5.54 -1.51 2.90
C LEU A 86 -5.98 -0.16 2.32
N VAL A 87 -5.10 0.59 1.67
CA VAL A 87 -5.38 1.98 1.25
C VAL A 87 -5.85 2.13 -0.19
N LEU A 88 -5.64 1.14 -1.07
CA LEU A 88 -6.15 1.15 -2.43
C LEU A 88 -7.49 0.43 -2.50
N VAL A 89 -8.42 1.00 -3.26
CA VAL A 89 -9.65 0.32 -3.69
C VAL A 89 -9.24 -0.92 -4.48
N GLU A 90 -9.80 -2.07 -4.13
CA GLU A 90 -9.46 -3.40 -4.68
C GLU A 90 -8.01 -3.87 -4.47
N GLY A 91 -7.17 -3.07 -3.81
CA GLY A 91 -5.76 -3.39 -3.59
C GLY A 91 -4.91 -3.31 -4.86
N LEU A 92 -3.75 -3.94 -4.83
CA LEU A 92 -2.84 -4.09 -5.97
C LEU A 92 -2.60 -5.59 -6.19
N THR A 93 -2.99 -6.09 -7.36
CA THR A 93 -2.79 -7.52 -7.69
C THR A 93 -1.32 -7.80 -7.99
N ASP A 94 -0.92 -9.08 -7.97
CA ASP A 94 0.46 -9.47 -8.28
C ASP A 94 0.84 -9.09 -9.73
N GLU A 95 -0.09 -9.23 -10.68
CA GLU A 95 0.13 -8.82 -12.06
C GLU A 95 0.29 -7.30 -12.19
N GLU A 96 -0.56 -6.52 -11.53
CA GLU A 96 -0.41 -5.06 -11.53
C GLU A 96 0.89 -4.62 -10.87
N TYR A 97 1.26 -5.28 -9.76
CA TYR A 97 2.48 -5.05 -9.03
C TYR A 97 3.73 -5.22 -9.89
N GLU A 98 3.79 -6.30 -10.68
CA GLU A 98 4.92 -6.59 -11.58
C GLU A 98 5.00 -5.60 -12.75
N ASN A 99 3.90 -4.94 -13.09
CA ASN A 99 3.80 -4.00 -14.20
C ASN A 99 3.77 -2.51 -13.77
N VAL A 100 4.07 -2.21 -12.50
CA VAL A 100 4.23 -0.82 -12.02
C VAL A 100 5.44 -0.19 -12.70
N ASP A 101 5.25 0.97 -13.33
CA ASP A 101 6.33 1.70 -13.98
C ASP A 101 7.11 2.60 -13.00
N GLU A 102 8.21 3.23 -13.45
CA GLU A 102 9.05 4.07 -12.60
C GLU A 102 8.30 5.24 -11.95
N ASP A 103 7.30 5.81 -12.62
CA ASP A 103 6.50 6.90 -12.07
C ASP A 103 5.47 6.36 -11.06
N GLY A 104 4.89 5.20 -11.32
CA GLY A 104 4.07 4.45 -10.38
C GLY A 104 4.80 4.10 -9.09
N LEU A 105 6.07 3.70 -9.17
CA LEU A 105 6.90 3.44 -7.98
C LEU A 105 7.07 4.69 -7.11
N LYS A 106 7.28 5.87 -7.71
CA LYS A 106 7.35 7.15 -6.98
C LYS A 106 6.01 7.47 -6.31
N VAL A 107 4.90 7.25 -7.04
CA VAL A 107 3.54 7.44 -6.52
C VAL A 107 3.30 6.54 -5.30
N LEU A 108 3.74 5.28 -5.34
CA LEU A 108 3.62 4.33 -4.23
C LEU A 108 4.50 4.69 -3.03
N ASP A 109 5.74 5.13 -3.27
CA ASP A 109 6.64 5.61 -2.21
C ASP A 109 6.02 6.76 -1.39
N ASP A 110 5.30 7.66 -2.07
CA ASP A 110 4.66 8.80 -1.43
C ASP A 110 3.21 8.54 -1.00
N LEU A 111 2.63 7.40 -1.37
CA LEU A 111 1.21 7.09 -1.12
C LEU A 111 0.90 7.05 0.37
N LEU A 112 1.68 6.29 1.16
CA LEU A 112 1.42 6.16 2.59
C LEU A 112 1.67 7.46 3.35
N ASN A 113 2.65 8.27 2.91
CA ASN A 113 2.86 9.60 3.48
C ASN A 113 1.61 10.47 3.27
N ARG A 114 1.09 10.54 2.04
CA ARG A 114 -0.14 11.30 1.73
C ARG A 114 -1.39 10.76 2.43
N PHE A 115 -1.43 9.46 2.72
CA PHE A 115 -2.56 8.85 3.40
C PHE A 115 -2.55 9.07 4.93
N LEU A 116 -1.38 9.25 5.53
CA LEU A 116 -1.20 9.31 6.99
C LEU A 116 -1.18 10.73 7.58
N TYR A 117 -1.09 11.76 6.73
CA TYR A 117 -1.00 13.19 7.07
C TYR A 117 -2.10 13.98 6.39
#